data_AF-A0A453SRH2-F1
#
_entry.id   AF-A0A453SRH2-F1
#
_cell.length_a   1.000
_cell.length_b   1.000
_cell.length_c   1.000
_cell.angle_alpha   90.00
_cell.angle_beta   90.00
_cell.angle_gamma   90.00
#
_symmetry.space_group_name_H-M   'P 1'
#
loop_
_entity.id
_entity.type
_entity.pdbx_description
1 polymer ?
#
loop_
_entity_poly.entity_id
_entity_poly.type
_entity_poly.pdbx_seq_one_letter_code
_entity_poly.pdbx_strand_id
1 'polypeptide(L)'
;SPSEPPTGGAGKEAVDLLLFCAAARAASAEAPALHWVPEGLSKAAAAAMEEMAAMGGWAGVAEMVVAMMPEAVPPLKAVLKDTGVDANDDMMMIGAVKPPKEHAFVAAHQFRWLLSQVNYPKLGDLCWLVIPCALIIGHRTFREQGMISFMHIAKNVKVTELSLYEDAILDACCQNIPADDELWYRVVEVSVLLLTCTEK
;
A
#
# COMPACT_ATOMS: atom_id res chain seq x y z
N SER A 1 29.27 -22.48 13.86
CA SER A 1 29.20 -21.19 13.17
C SER A 1 27.83 -20.59 13.43
N PRO A 2 27.70 -19.31 13.77
CA PRO A 2 26.40 -18.67 13.81
C PRO A 2 25.90 -18.55 12.37
N SER A 3 24.69 -19.03 12.12
CA SER A 3 24.02 -18.93 10.82
C SER A 3 23.81 -17.45 10.50
N GLU A 4 24.35 -16.98 9.38
CA GLU A 4 24.02 -15.66 8.84
C GLU A 4 22.51 -15.57 8.57
N PRO A 5 21.89 -14.40 8.78
CA PRO A 5 20.51 -14.18 8.37
C PRO A 5 20.40 -14.35 6.84
N PRO A 6 19.29 -14.91 6.32
CA PRO A 6 19.15 -15.15 4.89
C PRO A 6 19.05 -13.79 4.17
N THR A 7 20.14 -13.37 3.52
CA THR A 7 20.23 -12.21 2.64
C THR A 7 19.83 -12.55 1.20
N GLY A 8 18.85 -13.44 1.02
CA GLY A 8 18.29 -13.78 -0.28
C GLY A 8 16.96 -13.06 -0.45
N GLY A 9 16.88 -12.12 -1.41
CA GLY A 9 15.62 -11.49 -1.81
C GLY A 9 14.56 -12.56 -2.06
N ALA A 10 13.31 -12.27 -1.69
CA ALA A 10 12.24 -13.25 -1.76
C ALA A 10 12.08 -13.77 -3.20
N GLY A 11 12.00 -15.08 -3.37
CA GLY A 11 11.76 -15.69 -4.67
C GLY A 11 10.45 -15.16 -5.27
N LYS A 12 10.42 -14.96 -6.59
CA LYS A 12 9.25 -14.43 -7.33
C LYS A 12 7.94 -15.13 -6.94
N GLU A 13 7.96 -16.46 -6.80
CA GLU A 13 6.80 -17.26 -6.40
C GLU A 13 6.28 -16.91 -5.00
N ALA A 14 7.18 -16.62 -4.05
CA ALA A 14 6.80 -16.19 -2.71
C ALA A 14 6.17 -14.79 -2.74
N VAL A 15 6.70 -13.88 -3.56
CA VAL A 15 6.12 -12.54 -3.76
C VAL A 15 4.74 -12.64 -4.41
N ASP A 16 4.59 -13.46 -5.45
CA ASP A 16 3.31 -13.69 -6.12
C ASP A 16 2.28 -14.28 -5.14
N LEU A 17 2.68 -15.25 -4.31
CA LEU A 17 1.82 -15.82 -3.26
C LEU A 17 1.46 -14.79 -2.19
N LEU A 18 2.41 -13.96 -1.74
CA LEU A 18 2.16 -12.87 -0.80
C LEU A 18 1.14 -11.88 -1.37
N LEU A 19 1.29 -11.47 -2.64
CA LEU A 19 0.36 -10.54 -3.29
C LEU A 19 -1.02 -11.15 -3.47
N PHE A 20 -1.11 -12.45 -3.82
CA PHE A 20 -2.39 -13.16 -3.85
C PHE A 20 -3.06 -13.16 -2.48
N CYS A 21 -2.32 -13.51 -1.44
CA CYS A 21 -2.83 -13.53 -0.08
C CYS A 21 -3.23 -12.12 0.37
N ALA A 22 -2.45 -11.09 0.05
CA ALA A 22 -2.78 -9.70 0.31
C ALA A 22 -4.10 -9.30 -0.36
N ALA A 23 -4.36 -9.71 -1.61
CA ALA A 23 -5.64 -9.44 -2.28
C ALA A 23 -6.82 -10.13 -1.56
N ALA A 24 -6.65 -11.41 -1.21
CA ALA A 24 -7.67 -12.19 -0.49
C ALA A 24 -7.93 -11.68 0.94
N ARG A 25 -6.94 -11.01 1.56
CA ARG A 25 -7.05 -10.43 2.90
C ARG A 25 -7.44 -8.95 2.90
N ALA A 26 -7.17 -8.24 1.82
CA ALA A 26 -7.65 -6.87 1.61
C ALA A 26 -9.16 -6.83 1.39
N ALA A 27 -9.74 -7.95 0.97
CA ALA A 27 -11.19 -8.14 0.94
C ALA A 27 -11.76 -8.05 2.36
N SER A 28 -12.53 -7.00 2.59
CA SER A 28 -13.22 -6.70 3.83
C SER A 28 -14.66 -6.37 3.50
N ALA A 29 -15.56 -6.50 4.48
CA ALA A 29 -16.94 -6.00 4.38
C ALA A 29 -16.99 -4.50 4.03
N GLU A 30 -15.92 -3.76 4.31
CA GLU A 30 -15.75 -2.34 4.00
C GLU A 30 -15.43 -2.03 2.53
N ALA A 31 -15.12 -3.04 1.71
CA ALA A 31 -14.81 -2.86 0.29
C ALA A 31 -15.80 -3.66 -0.56
N PRO A 32 -16.96 -3.09 -0.94
CA PRO A 32 -17.98 -3.78 -1.73
C PRO A 32 -17.42 -4.35 -3.04
N ALA A 33 -16.43 -3.72 -3.67
CA ALA A 33 -15.79 -4.25 -4.87
C ALA A 33 -14.94 -5.52 -4.63
N LEU A 34 -14.72 -5.92 -3.37
CA LEU A 34 -14.04 -7.15 -2.96
C LEU A 34 -14.98 -8.18 -2.30
N HIS A 35 -16.31 -7.98 -2.36
CA HIS A 35 -17.28 -8.94 -1.82
C HIS A 35 -17.20 -10.33 -2.46
N TRP A 36 -16.52 -10.44 -3.61
CA TRP A 36 -16.34 -11.69 -4.33
C TRP A 36 -15.41 -12.67 -3.61
N VAL A 37 -14.59 -12.22 -2.64
CA VAL A 37 -13.66 -13.11 -1.94
C VAL A 37 -14.40 -13.94 -0.89
N PRO A 38 -14.47 -15.28 -1.02
CA PRO A 38 -15.13 -16.12 -0.03
C PRO A 38 -14.37 -16.10 1.30
N GLU A 39 -15.08 -16.14 2.42
CA GLU A 39 -14.48 -16.17 3.76
C GLU A 39 -13.48 -17.32 3.93
N GLY A 40 -13.78 -18.49 3.35
CA GLY A 40 -12.88 -19.64 3.35
C GLY A 40 -11.55 -19.36 2.66
N LEU A 41 -11.56 -18.59 1.57
CA LEU A 41 -10.34 -18.19 0.86
C LEU A 41 -9.53 -17.18 1.68
N SER A 42 -10.19 -16.21 2.32
CA SER A 42 -9.50 -15.25 3.19
C SER A 42 -8.84 -15.94 4.40
N LYS A 43 -9.52 -16.94 5.00
CA LYS A 43 -8.95 -17.78 6.06
C LYS A 43 -7.77 -18.62 5.58
N ALA A 44 -7.88 -19.24 4.40
CA ALA A 44 -6.78 -20.00 3.81
C ALA A 44 -5.56 -19.12 3.50
N ALA A 45 -5.78 -17.89 3.00
CA ALA A 45 -4.72 -16.92 2.78
C ALA A 45 -4.02 -16.51 4.08
N ALA A 46 -4.76 -16.35 5.18
CA ALA A 46 -4.17 -16.07 6.49
C ALA A 46 -3.28 -17.24 6.96
N ALA A 47 -3.76 -18.48 6.86
CA ALA A 47 -2.99 -19.66 7.22
C ALA A 47 -1.73 -19.82 6.34
N ALA A 48 -1.85 -19.63 5.03
CA ALA A 48 -0.73 -19.68 4.11
C ALA A 48 0.37 -18.67 4.46
N MET A 49 0.00 -17.47 4.91
CA MET A 49 0.99 -16.46 5.32
C MET A 49 1.70 -16.79 6.64
N GLU A 50 1.01 -17.43 7.60
CA GLU A 50 1.66 -17.96 8.80
C GLU A 50 2.63 -19.09 8.45
N GLU A 51 2.25 -19.97 7.51
CA GLU A 51 3.13 -21.02 7.02
C GLU A 51 4.35 -20.45 6.28
N MET A 52 4.15 -19.45 5.41
CA MET A 52 5.25 -18.75 4.75
C MET A 52 6.19 -18.11 5.77
N ALA A 53 5.63 -17.43 6.78
CA ALA A 53 6.39 -16.81 7.86
C ALA A 53 7.27 -17.84 8.59
N ALA A 54 6.69 -18.98 8.96
CA ALA A 54 7.39 -20.07 9.62
C ALA A 54 8.47 -20.71 8.73
N MET A 55 8.15 -20.98 7.46
CA MET A 55 9.06 -21.63 6.51
C MET A 55 10.27 -20.76 6.15
N GLY A 56 10.11 -19.43 6.11
CA GLY A 56 11.23 -18.51 5.92
C GLY A 56 11.96 -18.11 7.20
N GLY A 57 11.56 -18.65 8.36
CA GLY A 57 12.23 -18.42 9.63
C GLY A 57 11.97 -17.03 10.24
N TRP A 58 10.89 -16.36 9.84
CA TRP A 58 10.46 -15.09 10.43
C TRP A 58 9.68 -15.34 11.73
N ALA A 59 9.72 -14.40 12.67
CA ALA A 59 8.98 -14.49 13.93
C ALA A 59 7.46 -14.35 13.74
N GLY A 60 7.00 -13.89 12.58
CA GLY A 60 5.60 -13.82 12.20
C GLY A 60 5.36 -13.07 10.89
N VAL A 61 4.09 -12.95 10.50
CA VAL A 61 3.66 -12.32 9.24
C VAL A 61 4.17 -10.89 9.09
N ALA A 62 4.16 -10.09 10.15
CA ALA A 62 4.62 -8.70 10.08
C ALA A 62 6.10 -8.59 9.69
N GLU A 63 6.96 -9.44 10.25
CA GLU A 63 8.39 -9.46 9.92
C GLU A 63 8.64 -9.97 8.50
N MET A 64 7.92 -11.01 8.09
CA MET A 64 7.93 -11.50 6.71
C MET A 64 7.52 -10.41 5.72
N VAL A 65 6.42 -9.70 5.99
CA VAL A 65 5.94 -8.62 5.12
C VAL A 65 6.98 -7.51 5.01
N VAL A 66 7.57 -7.06 6.11
CA VAL A 66 8.67 -6.06 6.09
C VAL A 66 9.81 -6.52 5.20
N ALA A 67 10.23 -7.79 5.33
CA ALA A 67 11.33 -8.35 4.55
C ALA A 67 11.01 -8.46 3.05
N MET A 68 9.75 -8.72 2.68
CA MET A 68 9.32 -8.94 1.29
C MET A 68 8.78 -7.68 0.59
N MET A 69 8.50 -6.61 1.32
CA MET A 69 7.99 -5.35 0.76
C MET A 69 8.87 -4.75 -0.34
N PRO A 70 10.22 -4.76 -0.25
CA PRO A 70 11.09 -4.26 -1.32
C PRO A 70 10.85 -4.93 -2.67
N GLU A 71 10.45 -6.19 -2.70
CA GLU A 71 10.12 -6.94 -3.91
C GLU A 71 8.62 -6.88 -4.25
N ALA A 72 7.73 -6.81 -3.26
CA ALA A 72 6.29 -6.84 -3.46
C ALA A 72 5.68 -5.49 -3.87
N VAL A 73 6.21 -4.36 -3.38
CA VAL A 73 5.66 -3.02 -3.66
C VAL A 73 5.97 -2.52 -5.07
N PRO A 74 7.16 -2.72 -5.67
CA PRO A 74 7.44 -2.20 -7.01
C PRO A 74 6.49 -2.71 -8.11
N PRO A 75 6.10 -4.00 -8.17
CA PRO A 75 5.09 -4.47 -9.11
C PRO A 75 3.74 -3.76 -8.93
N LEU A 76 3.28 -3.56 -7.69
CA LEU A 76 2.04 -2.82 -7.41
C LEU A 76 2.13 -1.38 -7.90
N LYS A 77 3.25 -0.71 -7.61
CA LYS A 77 3.53 0.65 -8.06
C LYS A 77 3.53 0.76 -9.58
N ALA A 78 4.03 -0.24 -10.30
CA ALA A 78 4.01 -0.27 -11.76
C ALA A 78 2.57 -0.33 -12.29
N VAL A 79 1.75 -1.25 -11.77
CA VAL A 79 0.32 -1.36 -12.15
C VAL A 79 -0.42 -0.04 -11.88
N LEU A 80 -0.19 0.58 -10.73
CA LEU A 80 -0.82 1.86 -10.35
C LEU A 80 -0.39 3.03 -11.25
N LYS A 81 0.85 3.02 -11.76
CA LYS A 81 1.32 4.02 -12.71
C LYS A 81 0.72 3.82 -14.10
N ASP A 82 0.74 2.59 -14.60
CA ASP A 82 0.36 2.27 -15.99
C ASP A 82 -1.14 2.44 -16.25
N THR A 83 -1.95 2.31 -15.21
CA THR A 83 -3.41 2.51 -15.25
C THR A 83 -3.84 3.95 -14.97
N GLY A 84 -2.91 4.82 -14.56
CA GLY A 84 -3.16 6.18 -14.05
C GLY A 84 -3.11 7.31 -15.09
N VAL A 85 -3.34 7.01 -16.38
CA VAL A 85 -3.44 8.04 -17.43
C VAL A 85 -4.84 8.67 -17.36
N ASP A 86 -4.91 9.95 -17.01
CA ASP A 86 -6.15 10.73 -17.04
C ASP A 86 -6.77 10.68 -18.44
N ALA A 87 -8.10 10.72 -18.51
CA ALA A 87 -8.86 10.74 -19.77
C ALA A 87 -8.57 11.98 -20.66
N ASN A 88 -7.72 12.90 -20.21
CA ASN A 88 -7.29 14.07 -20.97
C ASN A 88 -6.00 13.85 -21.78
N ASP A 89 -5.32 12.71 -21.59
CA ASP A 89 -4.07 12.32 -22.28
C ASP A 89 -4.33 11.30 -23.42
N ASP A 90 -5.53 11.33 -24.00
CA ASP A 90 -5.95 10.40 -25.07
C ASP A 90 -5.26 10.66 -26.43
N MET A 91 -4.34 11.64 -26.52
CA MET A 91 -3.71 12.02 -27.79
C MET A 91 -2.34 11.37 -28.07
N MET A 92 -1.80 10.48 -27.21
CA MET A 92 -0.39 10.06 -27.40
C MET A 92 -0.01 8.57 -27.33
N MET A 93 -0.91 7.59 -27.16
CA MET A 93 -0.47 6.18 -27.05
C MET A 93 -1.24 5.22 -27.97
N ILE A 94 -1.00 5.33 -29.28
CA ILE A 94 -1.42 4.35 -30.28
C ILE A 94 -0.48 3.14 -30.18
N GLY A 95 -0.82 2.14 -29.35
CA GLY A 95 -0.15 0.83 -29.37
C GLY A 95 0.01 0.09 -28.04
N ALA A 96 -0.20 0.74 -26.89
CA ALA A 96 -0.13 0.07 -25.59
C ALA A 96 -1.54 -0.33 -25.11
N VAL A 97 -1.77 -1.63 -24.89
CA VAL A 97 -2.98 -2.12 -24.22
C VAL A 97 -2.91 -1.68 -22.76
N LYS A 98 -3.69 -0.65 -22.38
CA LYS A 98 -3.80 -0.23 -20.98
C LYS A 98 -4.37 -1.39 -20.15
N PRO A 99 -3.81 -1.71 -18.97
CA PRO A 99 -4.39 -2.73 -18.10
C PRO A 99 -5.81 -2.31 -17.67
N PRO A 100 -6.71 -3.27 -17.41
CA PRO A 100 -8.03 -2.97 -16.84
C PRO A 100 -7.92 -2.13 -15.56
N LYS A 101 -8.81 -1.15 -15.37
CA LYS A 101 -8.81 -0.27 -14.18
C LYS A 101 -8.98 -1.07 -12.87
N GLU A 102 -9.61 -2.23 -12.98
CA GLU A 102 -9.80 -3.22 -11.92
C GLU A 102 -8.46 -3.73 -11.36
N HIS A 103 -7.41 -3.82 -12.19
CA HIS A 103 -6.08 -4.23 -11.71
C HIS A 103 -5.47 -3.18 -10.77
N ALA A 104 -5.69 -1.91 -11.06
CA ALA A 104 -5.23 -0.80 -10.21
C ALA A 104 -5.99 -0.76 -8.89
N PHE A 105 -7.29 -1.08 -8.93
CA PHE A 105 -8.10 -1.23 -7.72
C PHE A 105 -7.56 -2.34 -6.83
N VAL A 106 -7.33 -3.54 -7.39
CA VAL A 106 -6.73 -4.66 -6.65
C VAL A 106 -5.35 -4.28 -6.11
N ALA A 107 -4.51 -3.64 -6.91
CA ALA A 107 -3.17 -3.22 -6.49
C ALA A 107 -3.18 -2.20 -5.32
N ALA A 108 -4.11 -1.24 -5.35
CA ALA A 108 -4.28 -0.27 -4.24
C ALA A 108 -4.69 -0.98 -2.94
N HIS A 109 -5.59 -1.96 -3.03
CA HIS A 109 -6.03 -2.75 -1.89
C HIS A 109 -4.95 -3.70 -1.36
N GLN A 110 -4.19 -4.37 -2.24
CA GLN A 110 -3.02 -5.17 -1.87
C GLN A 110 -1.99 -4.30 -1.15
N PHE A 111 -1.68 -3.12 -1.68
CA PHE A 111 -0.75 -2.18 -1.07
C PHE A 111 -1.22 -1.74 0.32
N ARG A 112 -2.49 -1.32 0.46
CA ARG A 112 -3.07 -0.95 1.76
C ARG A 112 -2.94 -2.11 2.77
N TRP A 113 -3.26 -3.33 2.34
CA TRP A 113 -3.20 -4.48 3.23
C TRP A 113 -1.76 -4.75 3.69
N LEU A 114 -0.78 -4.79 2.77
CA LEU A 114 0.63 -4.96 3.12
C LEU A 114 1.09 -3.89 4.12
N LEU A 115 0.75 -2.64 3.86
CA LEU A 115 1.08 -1.51 4.72
C LEU A 115 0.50 -1.67 6.13
N SER A 116 -0.75 -2.15 6.24
CA SER A 116 -1.42 -2.37 7.54
C SER A 116 -0.77 -3.47 8.41
N GLN A 117 0.04 -4.35 7.81
CA GLN A 117 0.77 -5.38 8.58
C GLN A 117 2.04 -4.83 9.24
N VAL A 118 2.49 -3.63 8.85
CA VAL A 118 3.73 -3.03 9.35
C VAL A 118 3.42 -1.83 10.22
N ASN A 119 3.80 -1.92 11.50
CA ASN A 119 3.61 -0.88 12.49
C ASN A 119 4.95 -0.24 12.90
N TYR A 120 4.87 0.77 13.77
CA TYR A 120 6.04 1.35 14.42
C TYR A 120 6.89 0.27 15.14
N PRO A 121 8.24 0.32 15.08
CA PRO A 121 9.06 1.32 14.39
C PRO A 121 9.44 0.95 12.94
N LYS A 122 9.05 -0.23 12.46
CA LYS A 122 9.57 -0.80 11.20
C LYS A 122 9.10 -0.07 9.94
N LEU A 123 7.98 0.66 10.02
CA LEU A 123 7.45 1.37 8.86
C LEU A 123 8.35 2.55 8.42
N GLY A 124 9.08 3.17 9.36
CA GLY A 124 9.99 4.28 9.05
C GLY A 124 11.08 3.91 8.05
N ASP A 125 11.63 2.70 8.18
CA ASP A 125 12.67 2.14 7.28
C ASP A 125 12.17 1.95 5.84
N LEU A 126 10.84 1.95 5.65
CA LEU A 126 10.17 1.71 4.36
C LEU A 126 9.53 2.97 3.76
N CYS A 127 9.64 4.14 4.41
CA CYS A 127 9.03 5.40 3.94
C CYS A 127 9.35 5.73 2.48
N TRP A 128 10.61 5.54 2.08
CA TRP A 128 11.08 5.76 0.70
C TRP A 128 10.36 4.90 -0.34
N LEU A 129 9.83 3.76 0.08
CA LEU A 129 9.11 2.81 -0.76
C LEU A 129 7.60 3.06 -0.74
N VAL A 130 7.02 3.21 0.46
CA VAL A 130 5.57 3.24 0.65
C VAL A 130 4.95 4.61 0.38
N ILE A 131 5.62 5.71 0.72
CA ILE A 131 5.06 7.06 0.54
C ILE A 131 4.89 7.39 -0.95
N PRO A 132 5.87 7.15 -1.85
CA PRO A 132 5.67 7.35 -3.27
C PRO A 132 4.54 6.51 -3.86
N CYS A 133 4.29 5.30 -3.31
CA CYS A 133 3.19 4.46 -3.76
C CYS A 133 1.84 5.04 -3.29
N ALA A 134 1.75 5.43 -2.02
CA ALA A 134 0.56 6.08 -1.46
C ALA A 134 0.20 7.39 -2.17
N LEU A 135 1.18 8.19 -2.60
CA LEU A 135 0.97 9.40 -3.40
C LEU A 135 0.35 9.10 -4.77
N ILE A 136 0.78 8.03 -5.45
CA ILE A 136 0.20 7.61 -6.74
C ILE A 136 -1.28 7.21 -6.54
N ILE A 137 -1.59 6.50 -5.46
CA ILE A 137 -2.96 6.09 -5.11
C ILE A 137 -3.82 7.32 -4.78
N GLY A 138 -3.28 8.24 -3.97
CA GLY A 138 -3.96 9.44 -3.47
C GLY A 138 -4.32 10.48 -4.53
N HIS A 139 -3.69 10.46 -5.71
CA HIS A 139 -3.96 11.41 -6.79
C HIS A 139 -5.02 10.91 -7.81
N ARG A 140 -5.45 9.63 -7.72
CA ARG A 140 -6.19 8.94 -8.81
C ARG A 140 -7.53 8.39 -8.33
N THR A 141 -8.18 7.50 -9.07
CA THR A 141 -9.48 6.88 -8.73
C THR A 141 -9.55 6.14 -7.38
N PHE A 142 -8.44 6.02 -6.65
CA PHE A 142 -8.33 5.29 -5.39
C PHE A 142 -7.99 6.22 -4.21
N ARG A 143 -8.36 7.51 -4.30
CA ARG A 143 -8.01 8.56 -3.33
C ARG A 143 -8.23 8.15 -1.88
N GLU A 144 -9.36 7.50 -1.59
CA GLU A 144 -9.67 7.00 -0.26
C GLU A 144 -8.61 6.03 0.27
N GLN A 145 -8.17 5.06 -0.54
CA GLN A 145 -7.12 4.11 -0.15
C GLN A 145 -5.78 4.82 0.06
N GLY A 146 -5.51 5.89 -0.70
CA GLY A 146 -4.35 6.76 -0.50
C GLY A 146 -4.40 7.46 0.85
N MET A 147 -5.55 8.07 1.19
CA MET A 147 -5.75 8.75 2.48
C MET A 147 -5.64 7.78 3.67
N ILE A 148 -6.24 6.59 3.56
CA ILE A 148 -6.12 5.55 4.59
C ILE A 148 -4.66 5.13 4.76
N SER A 149 -3.91 5.02 3.66
CA SER A 149 -2.49 4.69 3.69
C SER A 149 -1.67 5.80 4.38
N PHE A 150 -1.92 7.07 4.06
CA PHE A 150 -1.23 8.19 4.73
C PHE A 150 -1.53 8.26 6.22
N MET A 151 -2.78 8.05 6.61
CA MET A 151 -3.15 8.00 8.02
C MET A 151 -2.40 6.89 8.76
N HIS A 152 -2.28 5.69 8.18
CA HIS A 152 -1.50 4.62 8.79
C HIS A 152 -0.02 4.97 8.89
N ILE A 153 0.57 5.54 7.84
CA ILE A 153 1.97 5.99 7.81
C ILE A 153 2.22 7.01 8.91
N ALA A 154 1.41 8.06 8.99
CA ALA A 154 1.58 9.12 9.96
C ALA A 154 1.43 8.63 11.43
N LYS A 155 0.59 7.61 11.68
CA LYS A 155 0.46 6.97 13.00
C LYS A 155 1.64 6.05 13.38
N ASN A 156 2.47 5.62 12.42
CA ASN A 156 3.44 4.54 12.62
C ASN A 156 4.90 4.89 12.24
N VAL A 157 5.18 6.15 11.92
CA VAL A 157 6.49 6.65 11.49
C VAL A 157 6.95 7.78 12.41
N LYS A 158 8.27 7.93 12.62
CA LYS A 158 8.78 9.05 13.42
C LYS A 158 8.59 10.37 12.69
N VAL A 159 8.35 11.43 13.46
CA VAL A 159 8.24 12.80 12.93
C VAL A 159 9.41 13.17 12.01
N THR A 160 10.64 12.81 12.38
CA THR A 160 11.85 13.12 11.58
C THR A 160 11.87 12.45 10.20
N GLU A 161 11.26 11.27 10.08
CA GLU A 161 11.15 10.54 8.81
C GLU A 161 9.98 11.10 8.00
N LEU A 162 8.86 11.39 8.66
CA LEU A 162 7.65 11.92 8.06
C LEU A 162 7.81 13.35 7.53
N SER A 163 8.58 14.20 8.23
CA SER A 163 8.84 15.59 7.84
C SER A 163 9.55 15.72 6.47
N LEU A 164 10.19 14.65 5.98
CA LEU A 164 10.79 14.63 4.64
C LEU A 164 9.75 14.59 3.51
N TYR A 165 8.51 14.23 3.84
CA TYR A 165 7.43 14.02 2.88
C TYR A 165 6.20 14.90 3.16
N GLU A 166 6.23 15.70 4.23
CA GLU A 166 5.11 16.52 4.71
C GLU A 166 4.47 17.33 3.59
N ASP A 167 5.27 18.16 2.89
CA ASP A 167 4.77 19.01 1.80
C ASP A 167 4.09 18.21 0.69
N ALA A 168 4.65 17.05 0.32
CA ALA A 168 4.09 16.21 -0.74
C ALA A 168 2.76 15.57 -0.32
N ILE A 169 2.63 15.17 0.95
CA ILE A 169 1.39 14.57 1.45
C ILE A 169 0.32 15.66 1.64
N LEU A 170 0.69 16.85 2.12
CA LEU A 170 -0.23 17.99 2.23
C LEU A 170 -0.69 18.49 0.85
N ASP A 171 0.19 18.55 -0.14
CA ASP A 171 -0.18 18.88 -1.53
C ASP A 171 -1.18 17.85 -2.08
N ALA A 172 -0.95 16.56 -1.85
CA ALA A 172 -1.92 15.53 -2.21
C ALA A 172 -3.27 15.73 -1.48
N CYS A 173 -3.26 16.10 -0.20
CA CYS A 173 -4.48 16.42 0.55
C CYS A 173 -5.23 17.62 -0.08
N CYS A 174 -4.51 18.70 -0.42
CA CYS A 174 -5.08 19.88 -1.06
C CYS A 174 -5.72 19.57 -2.42
N GLN A 175 -5.09 18.73 -3.23
CA GLN A 175 -5.64 18.31 -4.52
C GLN A 175 -6.91 17.46 -4.38
N ASN A 176 -7.11 16.81 -3.24
CA ASN A 176 -8.29 15.99 -2.95
C ASN A 176 -9.48 16.79 -2.39
N ILE A 177 -9.24 17.98 -1.79
CA ILE A 177 -10.30 18.86 -1.26
C ILE A 177 -11.43 19.12 -2.28
N PRO A 178 -11.15 19.55 -3.53
CA PRO A 178 -12.21 19.84 -4.50
C PRO A 178 -12.73 18.60 -5.23
N ALA A 179 -12.17 17.41 -4.96
CA ALA A 179 -12.36 16.24 -5.82
C ALA A 179 -13.54 15.35 -5.43
N ASP A 180 -13.93 15.30 -4.16
CA ASP A 180 -15.02 14.48 -3.64
C ASP A 180 -15.39 14.90 -2.20
N ASP A 181 -16.65 15.29 -1.96
CA ASP A 181 -17.12 15.69 -0.64
C ASP A 181 -17.08 14.51 0.36
N GLU A 182 -17.17 13.27 -0.12
CA GLU A 182 -17.06 12.08 0.73
C GLU A 182 -15.62 11.85 1.21
N LEU A 183 -14.60 12.43 0.58
CA LEU A 183 -13.21 12.31 1.02
C LEU A 183 -12.82 13.34 2.09
N TRP A 184 -13.63 14.38 2.29
CA TRP A 184 -13.30 15.53 3.13
C TRP A 184 -12.85 15.12 4.55
N TYR A 185 -13.57 14.19 5.18
CA TYR A 185 -13.26 13.75 6.54
C TYR A 185 -11.88 13.09 6.64
N ARG A 186 -11.48 12.31 5.63
CA ARG A 186 -10.16 11.66 5.57
C ARG A 186 -9.05 12.66 5.28
N VAL A 187 -9.30 13.60 4.37
CA VAL A 187 -8.34 14.66 4.03
C VAL A 187 -8.04 15.51 5.25
N VAL A 188 -9.07 15.93 5.99
CA VAL A 188 -8.91 16.68 7.25
C VAL A 188 -8.17 15.85 8.30
N GLU A 189 -8.54 14.58 8.50
CA GLU A 189 -7.88 13.70 9.46
C GLU A 189 -6.37 13.56 9.17
N VAL A 190 -5.99 13.30 7.90
CA VAL A 190 -4.58 13.19 7.49
C VAL A 190 -3.84 14.51 7.68
N SER A 191 -4.45 15.64 7.28
CA SER A 191 -3.83 16.96 7.36
C SER A 191 -3.57 17.37 8.81
N VAL A 192 -4.56 17.19 9.70
CA VAL A 192 -4.42 17.47 11.13
C VAL A 192 -3.38 16.56 11.76
N LEU A 193 -3.39 15.27 11.43
CA LEU A 193 -2.41 14.34 11.97
C LEU A 193 -0.98 14.70 11.56
N LEU A 194 -0.76 15.08 10.30
CA LEU A 194 0.54 15.53 9.82
C LEU A 194 1.01 16.77 10.55
N LEU A 195 0.19 17.84 10.51
CA LEU A 195 0.53 19.12 11.13
C LEU A 195 0.78 18.97 12.64
N THR A 196 -0.06 18.24 13.36
CA THR A 196 0.16 18.02 14.82
C THR A 196 1.39 17.18 15.14
N CYS A 197 1.84 16.33 14.20
CA CYS A 197 3.06 15.54 14.36
C CYS A 197 4.32 16.33 13.96
N THR A 198 4.23 17.25 13.00
CA THR A 198 5.38 17.98 12.44
C THR A 198 5.55 19.40 12.98
N GLU A 199 4.50 20.00 13.54
CA GLU A 199 4.57 21.28 14.25
C GLU A 199 5.47 21.15 15.49
N LYS A 200 6.46 22.03 15.57
CA LYS A 200 7.40 22.14 16.70
C LYS A 200 6.90 23.07 17.79
#